data_AF-A0AB32TDA3-F1
#
_entry.id   AF-A0AB32TDA3-F1
#
_cell.length_a   1.000
_cell.length_b   1.000
_cell.length_c   1.000
_cell.angle_alpha   90.00
_cell.angle_beta   90.00
_cell.angle_gamma   90.00
#
_symmetry.space_group_name_H-M   'P 1'
#
loop_
_entity.id
_entity.type
_entity.pdbx_description
1 polymer ?
#
loop_
_entity_poly.entity_id
_entity_poly.type
_entity_poly.pdbx_seq_one_letter_code
_entity_poly.pdbx_strand_id
1 'polypeptide(L)'
;MAFFGITYLGYQNPFGDRMLHSTQNKPDARDPSDLHLVSQNRYKDHLITRHAQRSPKDLYRVPVTENQRYGWWIPTGGMKNQEPWTQTRHFPRKNSEMTKFVNEMSVTNPDFSLF
;
A
#
# COMPACT_ATOMS: atom_id res chain seq x y z
N MET A 1 2.72 -27.26 -22.43
CA MET A 1 1.34 -27.30 -22.95
C MET A 1 1.31 -26.47 -24.22
N ALA A 2 1.00 -27.07 -25.37
CA ALA A 2 0.84 -26.32 -26.62
C ALA A 2 -0.58 -25.73 -26.66
N PHE A 3 -0.70 -24.41 -26.83
CA PHE A 3 -1.98 -23.73 -27.02
C PHE A 3 -2.29 -23.73 -28.52
N PHE A 4 -3.32 -24.46 -28.94
CA PHE A 4 -3.75 -24.56 -30.33
C PHE A 4 -4.42 -23.26 -30.78
N GLY A 5 -3.65 -22.31 -31.34
CA GLY A 5 -4.18 -21.14 -32.06
C GLY A 5 -4.86 -20.05 -31.21
N ILE A 6 -4.88 -20.18 -29.88
CA ILE A 6 -5.48 -19.19 -28.95
C ILE A 6 -4.46 -18.08 -28.58
N THR A 7 -3.26 -18.08 -29.18
CA THR A 7 -2.16 -17.15 -28.85
C THR A 7 -2.48 -15.67 -29.06
N TYR A 8 -3.60 -15.34 -29.69
CA TYR A 8 -4.07 -13.97 -29.95
C TYR A 8 -5.30 -13.55 -29.12
N LEU A 9 -5.77 -14.40 -28.20
CA LEU A 9 -6.93 -14.12 -27.34
C LEU A 9 -6.46 -13.73 -25.93
N GLY A 10 -5.98 -12.49 -25.80
CA GLY A 10 -5.66 -11.89 -24.51
C GLY A 10 -4.27 -12.21 -23.98
N TYR A 11 -4.11 -12.11 -22.66
CA TYR A 11 -2.83 -12.30 -21.97
C TYR A 11 -2.40 -13.78 -22.00
N GLN A 12 -1.21 -14.05 -22.53
CA GLN A 12 -0.64 -15.39 -22.57
C GLN A 12 -0.14 -15.80 -21.18
N ASN A 13 0.28 -14.83 -20.37
CA ASN A 13 0.61 -15.01 -18.97
C ASN A 13 -0.21 -14.03 -18.13
N PRO A 14 -1.32 -14.48 -17.49
CA PRO A 14 -2.28 -13.58 -16.84
C PRO A 14 -1.68 -12.77 -15.68
N PHE A 15 -0.58 -13.23 -15.09
CA PHE A 15 0.12 -12.51 -14.03
C PHE A 15 1.28 -11.70 -14.58
N GLY A 16 2.15 -12.33 -15.39
CA GLY A 16 3.36 -11.69 -15.92
C GLY A 16 3.04 -10.48 -16.79
N ASP A 17 2.03 -10.58 -17.63
CA ASP A 17 1.65 -9.51 -18.55
C ASP A 17 1.02 -8.31 -17.82
N ARG A 18 0.57 -8.51 -16.57
CA ARG A 18 0.01 -7.45 -15.71
C ARG A 18 1.05 -6.82 -14.80
N MET A 19 2.25 -7.39 -14.68
CA MET A 19 3.28 -6.85 -13.81
C MET A 19 3.77 -5.51 -14.36
N LEU A 20 3.98 -4.55 -13.46
CA LEU A 20 4.73 -3.36 -13.80
C LEU A 20 6.17 -3.79 -14.07
N HIS A 21 6.66 -3.59 -15.30
CA HIS A 21 8.06 -3.81 -15.62
C HIS A 21 8.88 -2.81 -14.79
N SER A 22 9.40 -3.27 -13.66
CA SER A 22 10.42 -2.53 -12.92
C SER A 22 11.57 -2.34 -13.89
N THR A 23 11.86 -1.09 -14.25
CA THR A 23 13.11 -0.71 -14.91
C THR A 23 14.24 -1.09 -13.96
N GLN A 24 14.72 -2.32 -14.07
CA GLN A 24 15.98 -2.69 -13.44
C GLN A 24 17.03 -1.87 -14.16
N ASN A 25 17.50 -0.83 -13.47
CA ASN A 25 18.63 -0.03 -13.88
C ASN A 25 19.76 -0.99 -14.27
N LYS A 26 20.17 -0.91 -15.53
CA LYS A 26 21.32 -1.60 -16.08
C LYS A 26 22.49 -1.39 -15.10
N PRO A 27 23.18 -2.44 -14.63
CA PRO A 27 24.31 -2.23 -13.75
C PRO A 27 25.37 -1.42 -14.51
N ASP A 28 25.64 -0.19 -14.08
CA ASP A 28 26.79 0.58 -14.56
C ASP A 28 28.04 -0.28 -14.41
N ALA A 29 28.83 -0.36 -15.49
CA ALA A 29 30.17 -0.91 -15.45
C ALA A 29 31.00 -0.07 -14.47
N ARG A 30 31.28 -0.60 -13.28
CA ARG A 30 32.08 0.07 -12.24
C ARG A 30 33.28 -0.79 -11.87
N ASP A 31 34.36 -0.10 -11.54
CA ASP A 31 35.70 -0.64 -11.32
C ASP A 31 35.72 -1.85 -10.35
N PRO A 32 36.55 -2.87 -10.64
CA PRO A 32 36.64 -4.08 -9.82
C PRO A 32 37.20 -3.83 -8.40
N SER A 33 37.84 -2.69 -8.15
CA SER A 33 38.38 -2.33 -6.84
C SER A 33 37.33 -1.96 -5.79
N ASP A 34 36.11 -1.60 -6.20
CA ASP A 34 35.00 -1.25 -5.29
C ASP A 34 34.08 -2.45 -4.95
N LEU A 35 34.39 -3.64 -5.46
CA LEU A 35 33.53 -4.83 -5.36
C LEU A 35 33.20 -5.25 -3.92
N HIS A 36 34.11 -5.05 -2.96
CA HIS A 36 33.92 -5.59 -1.61
C HIS A 36 32.99 -4.76 -0.73
N LEU A 37 33.18 -3.43 -0.64
CA LEU A 37 32.33 -2.59 0.20
C LEU A 37 30.95 -2.35 -0.42
N VAL A 38 30.90 -2.22 -1.75
CA VAL A 38 29.66 -2.03 -2.48
C VAL A 38 28.79 -3.30 -2.46
N SER A 39 29.39 -4.50 -2.48
CA SER A 39 28.60 -5.75 -2.45
C SER A 39 27.83 -5.94 -1.15
N GLN A 40 28.43 -5.60 0.00
CA GLN A 40 27.74 -5.69 1.29
C GLN A 40 26.55 -4.72 1.36
N ASN A 41 26.75 -3.48 0.91
CA ASN A 41 25.66 -2.49 0.87
C ASN A 41 24.57 -2.91 -0.13
N ARG A 42 24.92 -3.40 -1.32
CA ARG A 42 23.95 -3.95 -2.28
C ARG A 42 23.18 -5.13 -1.72
N TYR A 43 23.83 -6.03 -0.97
CA TYR A 43 23.17 -7.15 -0.32
C TYR A 43 22.16 -6.66 0.72
N LYS A 44 22.54 -5.70 1.58
CA LYS A 44 21.64 -5.06 2.54
C LYS A 44 20.48 -4.35 1.85
N ASP A 45 20.73 -3.56 0.82
CA ASP A 45 19.71 -2.86 0.04
C ASP A 45 18.74 -3.84 -0.62
N HIS A 46 19.26 -4.96 -1.14
CA HIS A 46 18.44 -6.01 -1.74
C HIS A 46 17.62 -6.78 -0.69
N LEU A 47 18.14 -7.00 0.52
CA LEU A 47 17.34 -7.51 1.63
C LEU A 47 16.24 -6.53 2.01
N ILE A 48 16.56 -5.24 2.20
CA ILE A 48 15.59 -4.20 2.53
C ILE A 48 14.50 -4.13 1.45
N THR A 49 14.89 -4.17 0.17
CA THR A 49 13.94 -4.12 -0.95
C THR A 49 13.08 -5.38 -1.08
N ARG A 50 13.62 -6.56 -0.75
CA ARG A 50 12.84 -7.81 -0.70
C ARG A 50 11.87 -7.84 0.47
N HIS A 51 12.28 -7.31 1.62
CA HIS A 51 11.46 -7.25 2.83
C HIS A 51 10.46 -6.10 2.83
N ALA A 52 10.68 -5.05 2.02
CA ALA A 52 9.70 -4.01 1.78
C ALA A 52 8.49 -4.66 1.09
N GLN A 53 7.43 -4.91 1.87
CA GLN A 53 6.17 -5.43 1.35
C GLN A 53 5.59 -4.39 0.39
N ARG A 54 5.83 -4.60 -0.91
CA ARG A 54 5.24 -3.80 -1.98
C ARG A 54 3.73 -4.03 -1.98
N SER A 55 2.95 -2.96 -2.10
CA SER A 55 1.52 -3.12 -2.26
C SER A 55 1.24 -3.78 -3.62
N PRO A 56 0.14 -4.54 -3.78
CA PRO A 56 -0.21 -5.12 -5.08
C PRO A 56 -0.26 -4.11 -6.22
N LYS A 57 -0.63 -2.86 -5.92
CA LYS A 57 -0.65 -1.72 -6.84
C LYS A 57 0.73 -1.31 -7.35
N ASP A 58 1.77 -1.53 -6.56
CA ASP A 58 3.16 -1.28 -6.96
C ASP A 58 3.74 -2.43 -7.80
N LEU A 59 3.08 -3.59 -7.82
CA LEU A 59 3.52 -4.78 -8.54
C LEU A 59 2.79 -4.96 -9.86
N TYR A 60 1.50 -4.66 -9.91
CA TYR A 60 0.64 -4.90 -11.06
C TYR A 60 -0.02 -3.62 -11.55
N ARG A 61 -0.29 -3.54 -12.85
CA ARG A 61 -1.03 -2.42 -13.47
C ARG A 61 -2.54 -2.48 -13.16
N VAL A 62 -3.07 -3.68 -13.00
CA VAL A 62 -4.51 -3.98 -12.83
C VAL A 62 -4.64 -4.98 -11.68
N PRO A 63 -5.70 -4.89 -10.85
CA PRO A 63 -5.94 -5.87 -9.80
C PRO A 63 -6.05 -7.27 -10.39
N VAL A 64 -5.31 -8.20 -9.82
CA VAL A 64 -5.21 -9.59 -10.26
C VAL A 64 -6.43 -10.39 -9.78
N THR A 65 -6.89 -10.08 -8.58
CA THR A 65 -7.98 -10.76 -7.87
C THR A 65 -9.08 -9.77 -7.50
N GLU A 66 -10.30 -10.27 -7.25
CA GLU A 66 -11.45 -9.42 -6.93
C GLU A 66 -11.24 -8.62 -5.63
N ASN A 67 -10.61 -9.23 -4.63
CA ASN A 67 -10.29 -8.56 -3.37
C ASN A 67 -9.32 -7.38 -3.54
N GLN A 68 -8.47 -7.37 -4.58
CA GLN A 68 -7.56 -6.26 -4.88
C GLN A 68 -8.27 -5.08 -5.54
N ARG A 69 -9.47 -5.26 -6.09
CA ARG A 69 -10.24 -4.15 -6.68
C ARG A 69 -10.66 -3.14 -5.61
N TYR A 70 -10.97 -3.62 -4.41
CA TYR A 70 -11.27 -2.76 -3.27
C TYR A 70 -10.03 -1.93 -2.92
N GLY A 71 -10.16 -0.61 -3.02
CA GLY A 71 -9.08 0.32 -2.69
C GLY A 71 -7.96 0.44 -3.74
N TRP A 72 -8.04 -0.24 -4.90
CA TRP A 72 -7.01 -0.12 -5.95
C TRP A 72 -6.74 1.32 -6.38
N TRP A 73 -7.79 2.15 -6.39
CA TRP A 73 -7.74 3.55 -6.80
C TRP A 73 -7.31 4.51 -5.69
N ILE A 74 -7.16 4.05 -4.45
CA ILE A 74 -6.73 4.90 -3.34
C ILE A 74 -5.28 5.34 -3.61
N PRO A 75 -4.97 6.64 -3.51
CA PRO A 75 -3.61 7.13 -3.74
C PRO A 75 -2.65 6.61 -2.67
N THR A 76 -1.57 5.96 -3.11
CA THR A 76 -0.46 5.56 -2.24
C THR A 76 0.32 6.82 -1.85
N GLY A 77 0.55 7.08 -0.55
CA GLY A 77 1.27 8.27 -0.08
C GLY A 77 0.53 9.13 0.95
N GLY A 78 -0.60 8.64 1.48
CA GLY A 78 -1.35 9.32 2.54
C GLY A 78 -2.06 10.59 2.05
N MET A 79 -2.42 11.47 2.99
CA MET A 79 -3.20 12.70 2.71
C MET A 79 -2.54 13.62 1.67
N LYS A 80 -1.23 13.55 1.46
CA LYS A 80 -0.50 14.40 0.50
C LYS A 80 -0.88 14.14 -0.95
N ASN A 81 -1.24 12.91 -1.29
CA ASN A 81 -1.61 12.50 -2.64
C ASN A 81 -3.13 12.43 -2.84
N GLN A 82 -3.91 12.93 -1.87
CA GLN A 82 -5.35 13.03 -2.01
C GLN A 82 -5.70 14.20 -2.92
N GLU A 83 -6.55 13.93 -3.90
CA GLU A 83 -7.08 14.92 -4.82
C GLU A 83 -7.60 16.14 -4.05
N PRO A 84 -7.23 17.38 -4.41
CA PRO A 84 -7.56 18.57 -3.63
C PRO A 84 -9.05 18.73 -3.31
N TRP A 85 -9.93 18.29 -4.23
CA TRP A 85 -11.38 18.33 -4.05
C TRP A 85 -11.91 17.36 -2.98
N THR A 86 -11.14 16.33 -2.62
CA THR A 86 -11.49 15.38 -1.55
C THR A 86 -11.12 15.89 -0.16
N GLN A 87 -10.28 16.91 -0.06
CA GLN A 87 -9.77 17.41 1.21
C GLN A 87 -10.83 18.28 1.89
N THR A 88 -11.37 17.81 3.01
CA THR A 88 -12.31 18.55 3.85
C THR A 88 -11.76 18.69 5.26
N ARG A 89 -12.00 19.84 5.91
CA ARG A 89 -11.65 20.02 7.33
C ARG A 89 -12.62 19.21 8.18
N HIS A 90 -12.14 18.11 8.75
CA HIS A 90 -12.90 17.31 9.70
C HIS A 90 -12.52 17.70 11.14
N PHE A 91 -13.53 17.96 11.96
CA PHE A 91 -13.38 18.12 13.40
C PHE A 91 -13.97 16.88 14.06
N PRO A 92 -13.14 15.90 14.48
CA PRO A 92 -13.67 14.71 15.14
C PRO A 92 -14.41 15.14 16.41
N ARG A 93 -15.50 14.45 16.73
CA ARG A 93 -16.25 14.68 17.97
C ARG A 93 -15.29 14.52 19.15
N LYS A 94 -15.09 15.60 19.90
CA LYS A 94 -14.38 15.59 21.18
C LYS A 94 -15.41 15.71 22.29
N ASN A 95 -15.48 14.72 23.17
CA ASN A 95 -16.37 14.77 24.32
C ASN A 95 -15.83 15.79 25.33
N SER A 96 -16.71 16.65 25.85
CA SER A 96 -16.37 17.58 26.94
C SER A 96 -16.15 16.81 28.24
N GLU A 97 -15.52 17.44 29.24
CA GLU A 97 -15.37 16.84 30.58
C GLU A 97 -16.73 16.49 31.19
N MET A 98 -17.76 17.31 30.96
CA MET A 98 -19.13 17.00 31.37
C MET A 98 -19.67 15.75 30.68
N THR A 99 -19.47 15.61 29.36
CA THR A 99 -19.89 14.39 28.65
C THR A 99 -19.15 13.15 29.16
N LYS A 100 -17.86 13.27 29.48
CA LYS A 100 -17.10 12.16 30.07
C LYS A 100 -17.64 11.80 31.45
N PHE A 101 -17.90 12.79 32.31
CA PHE A 101 -18.49 12.61 33.64
C PHE A 101 -19.86 11.94 33.56
N VAL A 102 -20.73 12.39 32.65
CA VAL A 102 -22.05 11.79 32.44
C VAL A 102 -21.94 10.33 32.01
N ASN A 103 -21.01 10.02 31.08
CA ASN A 103 -20.75 8.64 30.68
C ASN A 103 -20.26 7.80 31.87
N GLU A 104 -19.37 8.34 32.70
CA GLU A 104 -18.87 7.68 33.90
C GLU A 104 -20.00 7.42 34.92
N MET A 105 -20.82 8.43 35.22
CA MET A 105 -21.94 8.30 36.16
C MET A 105 -23.03 7.36 35.67
N SER A 106 -23.29 7.34 34.36
CA SER A 106 -24.25 6.39 33.77
C SER A 106 -23.81 4.92 33.90
N VAL A 107 -22.52 4.67 34.05
CA VAL A 107 -21.96 3.31 34.25
C VAL A 107 -21.91 2.95 35.72
N THR A 108 -21.60 3.91 36.61
CA THR A 108 -21.47 3.64 38.05
C THR A 108 -22.81 3.61 38.79
N ASN A 109 -23.78 4.44 38.37
CA ASN A 109 -25.08 4.55 39.03
C ASN A 109 -26.21 4.28 38.03
N PRO A 110 -26.99 3.19 38.19
CA PRO A 110 -28.10 2.86 37.29
C PRO A 110 -29.25 3.88 37.36
N ASP A 111 -29.38 4.59 38.49
CA ASP A 111 -30.40 5.61 38.71
C ASP A 111 -29.93 7.02 38.31
N PHE A 112 -28.73 7.16 37.74
CA PHE A 112 -28.24 8.47 37.30
C PHE A 112 -29.00 8.95 36.06
N SER A 113 -29.67 10.09 36.18
CA SER A 113 -30.27 10.83 35.07
C SER A 113 -29.81 12.29 35.08
N LEU A 114 -29.62 12.85 33.90
CA LEU A 114 -29.33 14.29 33.75
C LEU A 114 -30.61 15.16 33.85
N PHE A 115 -31.79 14.52 33.84
CA PHE A 115 -33.12 15.12 33.83
C PHE A 115 -34.14 14.29 34.59
#